data_AF-A0A970T0V5-F1
#
_entry.id   AF-A0A970T0V5-F1
#
_cell.length_a   1.000
_cell.length_b   1.000
_cell.length_c   1.000
_cell.angle_alpha   90.00
_cell.angle_beta   90.00
_cell.angle_gamma   90.00
#
_symmetry.space_group_name_H-M   'P 1'
#
loop_
_entity.id
_entity.type
_entity.pdbx_description
1 polymer ?
#
loop_
_entity_poly.entity_id
_entity_poly.type
_entity_poly.pdbx_seq_one_letter_code
_entity_poly.pdbx_strand_id
1 'polypeptide(L)'
;MASPGVPLSGELVKELERIPDGEKIKQCIQCGTCSASCPTAYAMDYTPRAVIAAMRAGQLEKVLRSDTAWLCASCYSCTVRCPAGIQFTDMMYALKRLGIKHGITPKDDRGQKLMATFVEDVDESGRSSELWLMAKYFMRTGPQAALRDAAFAFNMWRNRRLKLVPERVKAAEQLKAIKRALERRQG
;
A
#
# COMPACT_ATOMS: atom_id res chain seq x y z
N MET A 1 -11.23 7.62 -13.93
CA MET A 1 -12.22 8.72 -14.01
C MET A 1 -12.97 8.73 -12.69
N ALA A 2 -12.79 9.78 -11.88
CA ALA A 2 -13.40 9.90 -10.56
C ALA A 2 -14.93 9.88 -10.67
N SER A 3 -15.60 9.13 -9.79
CA SER A 3 -17.05 9.02 -9.77
C SER A 3 -17.66 10.39 -9.43
N PRO A 4 -18.60 10.91 -10.24
CA PRO A 4 -19.14 12.26 -10.04
C PRO A 4 -20.02 12.30 -8.79
N GLY A 5 -19.62 13.06 -7.77
CA GLY A 5 -20.54 13.61 -6.77
C GLY A 5 -20.38 13.23 -5.29
N VAL A 6 -19.43 12.37 -4.88
CA VAL A 6 -19.20 12.09 -3.45
C VAL A 6 -17.94 12.80 -2.97
N PRO A 7 -17.99 13.64 -1.92
CA PRO A 7 -16.78 14.22 -1.34
C PRO A 7 -15.89 13.09 -0.81
N LEU A 8 -14.56 13.21 -0.95
CA LEU A 8 -13.59 12.17 -0.54
C LEU A 8 -13.82 11.66 0.89
N SER A 9 -14.31 12.54 1.78
CA SER A 9 -14.72 12.19 3.14
C SER A 9 -15.86 11.17 3.20
N GLY A 10 -16.86 11.26 2.33
CA GLY A 10 -17.97 10.30 2.25
C GLY A 10 -17.53 8.93 1.71
N GLU A 11 -16.60 8.90 0.76
CA GLU A 11 -16.03 7.63 0.30
C GLU A 11 -15.14 6.97 1.35
N LEU A 12 -14.39 7.77 2.10
CA LEU A 12 -13.62 7.26 3.23
C LEU A 12 -14.52 6.63 4.29
N VAL A 13 -15.67 7.22 4.60
CA VAL A 13 -16.62 6.59 5.54
C VAL A 13 -17.05 5.22 5.02
N LYS A 14 -17.39 5.08 3.73
CA LYS A 14 -17.73 3.78 3.13
C LYS A 14 -16.57 2.78 3.22
N GLU A 15 -15.33 3.22 3.04
CA GLU A 15 -14.16 2.35 3.21
C GLU A 15 -13.92 1.97 4.68
N LEU A 16 -14.19 2.87 5.62
CA LEU A 16 -14.08 2.60 7.06
C LEU A 16 -15.17 1.63 7.54
N GLU A 17 -16.39 1.73 7.03
CA GLU A 17 -17.49 0.78 7.33
C GLU A 17 -17.17 -0.66 6.90
N ARG A 18 -16.25 -0.84 5.94
CA ARG A 18 -15.75 -2.16 5.52
C ARG A 18 -14.65 -2.72 6.43
N ILE A 19 -14.03 -1.87 7.24
CA ILE A 19 -12.98 -2.26 8.19
C ILE A 19 -13.68 -2.62 9.51
N PRO A 20 -13.40 -3.80 10.10
CA PRO A 20 -13.89 -4.11 11.44
C PRO A 20 -13.48 -3.01 12.43
N ASP A 21 -14.45 -2.45 13.15
CA ASP A 21 -14.25 -1.35 14.10
C ASP A 21 -13.70 -0.04 13.47
N GLY A 22 -13.89 0.20 12.17
CA GLY A 22 -13.37 1.39 11.48
C GLY A 22 -13.90 2.73 12.04
N GLU A 23 -15.06 2.73 12.68
CA GLU A 23 -15.66 3.89 13.34
C GLU A 23 -14.92 4.32 14.62
N LYS A 24 -14.10 3.45 15.22
CA LYS A 24 -13.30 3.77 16.42
C LYS A 24 -12.30 4.90 16.20
N ILE A 25 -12.02 5.29 14.95
CA ILE A 25 -11.24 6.50 14.65
C ILE A 25 -11.79 7.76 15.36
N LYS A 26 -13.12 7.85 15.53
CA LYS A 26 -13.78 8.96 16.24
C LYS A 26 -13.46 8.99 17.73
N GLN A 27 -13.06 7.85 18.30
CA GLN A 27 -12.69 7.66 19.70
C GLN A 27 -11.21 7.98 19.96
N CYS A 28 -10.45 8.41 18.93
CA CYS A 28 -9.05 8.76 19.08
C CYS A 28 -8.84 9.89 20.09
N ILE A 29 -8.13 9.59 21.19
CA ILE A 29 -7.72 10.53 22.24
C ILE A 29 -6.43 11.30 21.91
N GLN A 30 -5.86 11.13 20.71
CA GLN A 30 -4.65 11.82 20.25
C GLN A 30 -3.40 11.63 21.15
N CYS A 31 -3.29 10.51 21.88
CA CYS A 31 -2.17 10.23 22.78
C CYS A 31 -0.78 10.10 22.10
N GLY A 32 -0.72 9.80 20.80
CA GLY A 32 0.52 9.73 20.04
C GLY A 32 1.29 8.40 20.11
N THR A 33 0.80 7.38 20.81
CA THR A 33 1.44 6.05 20.88
C THR A 33 1.71 5.47 19.49
N CYS A 34 0.80 5.65 18.54
CA CYS A 34 0.95 5.18 17.17
C CYS A 34 2.12 5.86 16.44
N SER A 35 2.34 7.16 16.64
CA SER A 35 3.47 7.88 16.05
C SER A 35 4.79 7.46 16.66
N ALA A 36 4.86 7.30 17.99
CA ALA A 36 6.06 6.84 18.69
C ALA A 36 6.42 5.38 18.33
N SER A 37 5.42 4.54 18.06
CA SER A 37 5.63 3.12 17.71
C SER A 37 5.98 2.90 16.24
N CYS A 38 5.84 3.92 15.39
CA CYS A 38 5.99 3.76 13.95
C CYS A 38 7.46 3.87 13.54
N PRO A 39 8.07 2.82 12.98
CA PRO A 39 9.48 2.84 12.60
C PRO A 39 9.76 3.79 11.44
N THR A 40 8.76 4.08 10.60
CA THR A 40 8.90 4.95 9.41
C THR A 40 8.36 6.37 9.63
N ALA A 41 7.94 6.73 10.85
CA ALA A 41 7.37 8.04 11.13
C ALA A 41 8.31 9.20 10.80
N TYR A 42 9.63 9.00 10.92
CA TYR A 42 10.64 10.02 10.62
C TYR A 42 10.69 10.41 9.13
N ALA A 43 10.21 9.54 8.24
CA ALA A 43 10.20 9.76 6.79
C ALA A 43 8.82 10.17 6.26
N MET A 44 7.76 10.09 7.07
CA MET A 44 6.40 10.41 6.67
C MET A 44 6.15 11.93 6.68
N ASP A 45 5.41 12.45 5.69
CA ASP A 45 4.91 13.83 5.73
C ASP A 45 3.97 14.04 6.94
N TYR A 46 3.14 13.05 7.25
CA TYR A 46 2.23 13.04 8.39
C TYR A 46 2.47 11.82 9.27
N THR A 47 2.79 12.03 10.54
CA THR A 47 2.86 10.92 11.49
C THR A 47 1.48 10.25 11.65
N PRO A 48 1.40 8.98 12.10
CA PRO A 48 0.13 8.29 12.32
C PRO A 48 -0.92 9.08 13.11
N ARG A 49 -0.51 9.75 14.20
CA ARG A 49 -1.39 10.63 14.98
C ARG A 49 -1.93 11.80 14.13
N ALA A 50 -1.06 12.43 13.34
CA ALA A 50 -1.40 13.55 12.49
C ALA A 50 -2.34 13.14 11.34
N VAL A 51 -2.18 11.94 10.78
CA VAL A 51 -3.12 11.36 9.81
C VAL A 51 -4.53 11.28 10.40
N ILE A 52 -4.68 10.72 11.60
CA ILE A 52 -6.00 10.62 12.26
C ILE A 52 -6.59 12.01 12.51
N ALA A 53 -5.77 12.97 12.96
CA ALA A 53 -6.22 14.34 13.18
C ALA A 53 -6.68 15.01 11.86
N ALA A 54 -5.91 14.86 10.78
CA ALA A 54 -6.24 15.41 9.47
C ALA A 54 -7.55 14.82 8.92
N MET A 55 -7.75 13.50 9.09
CA MET A 55 -8.99 12.83 8.68
C MET A 55 -10.20 13.36 9.47
N ARG A 56 -10.07 13.52 10.80
CA ARG A 56 -11.13 14.11 11.65
C ARG A 56 -11.42 15.56 11.29
N ALA A 57 -10.43 16.30 10.80
CA ALA A 57 -10.58 17.68 10.34
C ALA A 57 -11.08 17.78 8.89
N GLY A 58 -11.45 16.68 8.24
CA GLY A 58 -11.90 16.67 6.83
C GLY A 58 -10.80 16.94 5.81
N GLN A 59 -9.52 16.93 6.21
CA GLN A 59 -8.37 17.23 5.35
C GLN A 59 -7.80 15.97 4.66
N LEU A 60 -8.68 15.06 4.27
CA LEU A 60 -8.31 13.77 3.70
C LEU A 60 -7.46 13.89 2.42
N GLU A 61 -7.81 14.85 1.57
CA GLU A 61 -7.11 15.06 0.30
C GLU A 61 -5.61 15.37 0.50
N LYS A 62 -5.26 16.13 1.54
CA LYS A 62 -3.87 16.42 1.88
C LYS A 62 -3.10 15.16 2.27
N VAL A 63 -3.76 14.25 3.01
CA VAL A 63 -3.16 12.97 3.40
C VAL A 63 -2.96 12.08 2.16
N LEU A 64 -3.96 12.02 1.26
CA LEU A 64 -3.90 11.20 0.04
C LEU A 64 -2.81 11.66 -0.94
N ARG A 65 -2.57 12.97 -1.04
CA ARG A 65 -1.49 13.56 -1.87
C ARG A 65 -0.09 13.47 -1.24
N SER A 66 0.00 12.99 0.00
CA SER A 66 1.28 12.83 0.71
C SER A 66 1.89 11.44 0.52
N ASP A 67 3.18 11.29 0.79
CA ASP A 67 3.86 9.99 0.69
C ASP A 67 3.56 9.09 1.89
N THR A 68 2.91 9.64 2.93
CA THR A 68 2.60 8.98 4.21
C THR A 68 1.95 7.61 4.04
N ALA A 69 0.96 7.50 3.16
CA ALA A 69 0.27 6.24 2.95
C ALA A 69 1.21 5.18 2.38
N TRP A 70 2.06 5.56 1.45
CA TRP A 70 2.96 4.67 0.72
C TRP A 70 4.21 4.29 1.53
N LEU A 71 4.59 5.10 2.51
CA LEU A 71 5.65 4.80 3.49
C LEU A 71 5.20 3.92 4.66
N CYS A 72 3.89 3.64 4.77
CA CYS A 72 3.39 2.68 5.74
C CYS A 72 3.84 1.26 5.37
N ALA A 73 4.71 0.69 6.20
CA ALA A 73 5.22 -0.67 6.08
C ALA A 73 4.23 -1.76 6.54
N SER A 74 3.03 -1.38 6.98
CA SER A 74 1.99 -2.31 7.45
C SER A 74 2.47 -3.30 8.51
N CYS A 75 3.31 -2.85 9.45
CA CYS A 75 3.86 -3.70 10.52
C CYS A 75 2.91 -3.90 11.73
N TYR A 76 1.71 -3.31 11.70
CA TYR A 76 0.68 -3.39 12.75
C TYR A 76 1.05 -2.87 14.16
N SER A 77 2.27 -2.38 14.39
CA SER A 77 2.71 -1.89 15.69
C SER A 77 1.82 -0.79 16.28
N CYS A 78 1.35 0.13 15.43
CA CYS A 78 0.46 1.22 15.82
C CYS A 78 -0.97 0.74 16.17
N THR A 79 -1.46 -0.30 15.49
CA THR A 79 -2.77 -0.91 15.77
C THR A 79 -2.73 -1.63 17.12
N VAL A 80 -1.74 -2.50 17.33
CA VAL A 80 -1.62 -3.33 18.54
C VAL A 80 -1.42 -2.48 19.80
N ARG A 81 -0.63 -1.41 19.71
CA ARG A 81 -0.33 -0.54 20.86
C ARG A 81 -1.35 0.56 21.11
N CYS A 82 -2.41 0.66 20.30
CA CYS A 82 -3.38 1.74 20.46
C CYS A 82 -4.25 1.50 21.72
N PRO A 83 -4.22 2.39 22.73
CA PRO A 83 -5.07 2.23 23.91
C PRO A 83 -6.56 2.41 23.61
N ALA A 84 -6.90 3.10 22.51
CA ALA A 84 -8.27 3.28 22.03
C ALA A 84 -8.69 2.19 21.01
N GLY A 85 -7.84 1.18 20.74
CA GLY A 85 -8.17 0.06 19.85
C GLY A 85 -8.42 0.44 18.39
N ILE A 86 -7.74 1.48 17.88
CA ILE A 86 -7.93 1.95 16.49
C ILE A 86 -7.19 1.05 15.51
N GLN A 87 -7.89 0.57 14.48
CA GLN A 87 -7.35 -0.22 13.36
C GLN A 87 -6.60 0.67 12.35
N PHE A 88 -5.55 1.37 12.80
CA PHE A 88 -4.84 2.35 11.97
C PHE A 88 -4.22 1.73 10.71
N THR A 89 -3.68 0.51 10.82
CA THR A 89 -3.05 -0.16 9.67
C THR A 89 -4.05 -0.40 8.53
N ASP A 90 -5.27 -0.85 8.86
CA ASP A 90 -6.35 -1.06 7.89
C ASP A 90 -6.84 0.25 7.29
N MET A 91 -6.87 1.32 8.08
CA MET A 91 -7.13 2.67 7.56
C MET A 91 -6.08 3.09 6.52
N MET A 92 -4.79 2.78 6.73
CA MET A 92 -3.75 3.09 5.73
C MET A 92 -3.98 2.33 4.43
N TYR A 93 -4.48 1.08 4.48
CA TYR A 93 -4.89 0.35 3.28
C TYR A 93 -6.09 1.00 2.58
N ALA A 94 -7.10 1.45 3.33
CA ALA A 94 -8.22 2.21 2.76
C ALA A 94 -7.74 3.50 2.07
N LEU A 95 -6.81 4.24 2.68
CA LEU A 95 -6.21 5.42 2.05
C LEU A 95 -5.49 5.09 0.73
N LYS A 96 -4.69 4.01 0.70
CA LYS A 96 -4.04 3.54 -0.54
C LYS A 96 -5.08 3.22 -1.62
N ARG A 97 -6.15 2.48 -1.28
CA ARG A 97 -7.22 2.13 -2.23
C ARG A 97 -7.96 3.36 -2.76
N LEU A 98 -8.28 4.32 -1.89
CA LEU A 98 -8.90 5.58 -2.29
C LEU A 98 -7.99 6.39 -3.23
N GLY A 99 -6.70 6.48 -2.91
CA GLY A 99 -5.71 7.14 -3.77
C GLY A 99 -5.69 6.52 -5.17
N ILE A 100 -5.61 5.19 -5.25
CA ILE A 100 -5.65 4.45 -6.52
C ILE A 100 -6.97 4.70 -7.28
N LYS A 101 -8.12 4.58 -6.60
CA LYS A 101 -9.46 4.74 -7.20
C LYS A 101 -9.65 6.12 -7.83
N HIS A 102 -9.16 7.17 -7.17
CA HIS A 102 -9.27 8.55 -7.65
C HIS A 102 -8.09 8.98 -8.53
N GLY A 103 -7.11 8.11 -8.78
CA GLY A 103 -5.91 8.45 -9.53
C GLY A 103 -5.03 9.50 -8.84
N ILE A 104 -5.13 9.61 -7.51
CA ILE A 104 -4.29 10.50 -6.71
C ILE A 104 -2.97 9.78 -6.46
N THR A 105 -1.91 10.27 -7.09
CA THR A 105 -0.56 9.75 -6.90
C THR A 105 0.17 10.51 -5.80
N PRO A 106 1.01 9.83 -5.00
CA PRO A 106 1.92 10.48 -4.06
C PRO A 106 2.98 11.31 -4.81
N LYS A 107 3.78 12.10 -4.08
CA LYS A 107 4.88 12.87 -4.66
C LYS A 107 5.94 11.94 -5.23
N ASP A 108 6.26 10.87 -4.50
CA ASP A 108 7.12 9.79 -4.97
C ASP A 108 6.29 8.55 -5.35
N ASP A 109 6.06 8.37 -6.64
CA ASP A 109 5.24 7.27 -7.18
C ASP A 109 5.99 5.93 -7.28
N ARG A 110 7.28 5.87 -6.93
CA ARG A 110 8.08 4.62 -7.02
C ARG A 110 7.48 3.50 -6.18
N GLY A 111 7.07 3.81 -4.95
CA GLY A 111 6.43 2.84 -4.06
C GLY A 111 5.10 2.33 -4.60
N GLN A 112 4.30 3.23 -5.18
CA GLN A 112 3.05 2.87 -5.85
C GLN A 112 3.28 1.99 -7.08
N LYS A 113 4.23 2.35 -7.95
CA LYS A 113 4.58 1.58 -9.16
C LYS A 113 5.15 0.20 -8.82
N LEU A 114 5.99 0.11 -7.79
CA LEU A 114 6.50 -1.17 -7.30
C LEU A 114 5.36 -2.05 -6.80
N MET A 115 4.47 -1.51 -5.96
CA MET A 115 3.33 -2.26 -5.45
C MET A 115 2.38 -2.70 -6.56
N ALA A 116 2.07 -1.84 -7.53
CA ALA A 116 1.24 -2.19 -8.68
C ALA A 116 1.88 -3.32 -9.50
N THR A 117 3.18 -3.21 -9.79
CA THR A 117 3.92 -4.26 -10.51
C THR A 117 3.96 -5.57 -9.73
N PHE A 118 4.10 -5.51 -8.41
CA PHE A 118 4.06 -6.67 -7.53
C PHE A 118 2.71 -7.38 -7.58
N VAL A 119 1.61 -6.64 -7.45
CA VAL A 119 0.26 -7.22 -7.50
C VAL A 119 0.01 -7.87 -8.86
N GLU A 120 0.37 -7.23 -9.96
CA GLU A 120 0.27 -7.81 -11.30
C GLU A 120 1.12 -9.08 -11.45
N ASP A 121 2.35 -9.10 -10.93
CA ASP A 121 3.21 -10.28 -10.96
C ASP A 121 2.57 -11.46 -10.21
N VAL A 122 2.04 -11.20 -9.02
CA VAL A 122 1.34 -12.21 -8.21
C VAL A 122 0.06 -12.69 -8.90
N ASP A 123 -0.70 -11.79 -9.54
CA ASP A 123 -1.93 -12.16 -10.26
C ASP A 123 -1.65 -13.05 -11.49
N GLU A 124 -0.53 -12.83 -12.18
CA GLU A 124 -0.16 -13.63 -13.36
C GLU A 124 0.46 -14.98 -13.00
N SER A 125 1.37 -14.99 -12.03
CA SER A 125 2.25 -16.14 -11.74
C SER A 125 1.87 -16.91 -10.47
N GLY A 126 1.06 -16.29 -9.60
CA GLY A 126 0.71 -16.78 -8.27
C GLY A 126 1.83 -16.68 -7.23
N ARG A 127 3.03 -16.23 -7.62
CA ARG A 127 4.19 -16.16 -6.73
C ARG A 127 5.11 -15.04 -7.17
N SER A 128 5.49 -14.16 -6.25
CA SER A 128 6.42 -13.09 -6.59
C SER A 128 7.79 -13.66 -6.98
N SER A 129 8.26 -13.27 -8.16
CA SER A 129 9.59 -13.64 -8.64
C SER A 129 10.47 -12.41 -8.73
N GLU A 130 11.49 -12.35 -7.88
CA GLU A 130 12.30 -11.14 -7.66
C GLU A 130 12.89 -10.58 -8.96
N LEU A 131 13.49 -11.43 -9.82
CA LEU A 131 14.07 -10.98 -11.08
C LEU A 131 13.02 -10.40 -12.03
N TRP A 132 11.88 -11.08 -12.18
CA TRP A 132 10.84 -10.68 -13.12
C TRP A 132 10.10 -9.44 -12.64
N LEU A 133 9.84 -9.35 -11.33
CA LEU A 133 9.29 -8.16 -10.69
C LEU A 133 10.20 -6.96 -10.92
N MET A 134 11.51 -7.09 -10.68
CA MET A 134 12.47 -6.02 -10.92
C MET A 134 12.58 -5.65 -12.40
N ALA A 135 12.58 -6.63 -13.30
CA ALA A 135 12.58 -6.39 -14.75
C ALA A 135 11.34 -5.58 -15.17
N LYS A 136 10.14 -6.00 -14.77
CA LYS A 136 8.89 -5.28 -15.04
C LYS A 136 8.88 -3.88 -14.42
N TYR A 137 9.37 -3.75 -13.19
CA TYR A 137 9.46 -2.47 -12.49
C TYR A 137 10.38 -1.50 -13.25
N PHE A 138 11.60 -1.92 -13.60
CA PHE A 138 12.55 -1.09 -14.34
C PHE A 138 12.06 -0.75 -15.75
N MET A 139 11.33 -1.65 -16.42
CA MET A 139 10.69 -1.32 -17.69
C MET A 139 9.67 -0.17 -17.56
N ARG A 140 9.06 0.01 -16.38
CA ARG A 140 8.07 1.07 -16.11
C ARG A 140 8.67 2.35 -15.53
N THR A 141 9.73 2.24 -14.73
CA THR A 141 10.37 3.39 -14.07
C THR A 141 11.55 3.96 -14.84
N GLY A 142 12.05 3.25 -15.85
CA GLY A 142 13.18 3.67 -16.69
C GLY A 142 14.31 2.64 -16.71
N PRO A 143 14.72 2.12 -17.89
CA PRO A 143 15.78 1.11 -18.01
C PRO A 143 17.15 1.56 -17.47
N GLN A 144 17.42 2.87 -17.45
CA GLN A 144 18.65 3.44 -16.88
C GLN A 144 18.82 3.08 -15.40
N ALA A 145 17.73 3.01 -14.63
CA ALA A 145 17.80 2.63 -13.22
C ALA A 145 18.34 1.19 -13.05
N ALA A 146 18.03 0.30 -13.99
CA ALA A 146 18.55 -1.07 -13.98
C ALA A 146 20.07 -1.13 -14.18
N LEU A 147 20.65 -0.20 -14.96
CA LEU A 147 22.10 -0.13 -15.17
C LEU A 147 22.84 0.20 -13.88
N ARG A 148 22.31 1.13 -13.07
CA ARG A 148 22.91 1.48 -11.78
C ARG A 148 22.96 0.28 -10.83
N ASP A 149 21.91 -0.53 -10.86
CA ASP A 149 21.75 -1.64 -9.92
C ASP A 149 22.36 -2.95 -10.47
N ALA A 150 22.94 -2.93 -11.67
CA ALA A 150 23.51 -4.10 -12.35
C ALA A 150 24.67 -4.75 -11.57
N ALA A 151 25.57 -3.94 -10.98
CA ALA A 151 26.68 -4.46 -10.16
C ALA A 151 26.18 -5.17 -8.89
N PHE A 152 25.11 -4.66 -8.29
CA PHE A 152 24.46 -5.28 -7.13
C PHE A 152 23.76 -6.59 -7.54
N ALA A 153 23.01 -6.57 -8.64
CA ALA A 153 22.38 -7.76 -9.20
C ALA A 153 23.39 -8.86 -9.54
N PHE A 154 24.53 -8.49 -10.14
CA PHE A 154 25.63 -9.42 -10.43
C PHE A 154 26.20 -10.06 -9.16
N ASN A 155 26.41 -9.27 -8.10
CA ASN A 155 26.87 -9.80 -6.82
C ASN A 155 25.86 -10.73 -6.15
N MET A 156 24.56 -10.44 -6.22
CA MET A 156 23.52 -11.34 -5.71
C MET A 156 23.47 -12.65 -6.50
N TRP A 157 23.56 -12.57 -7.83
CA TRP A 157 23.62 -13.75 -8.69
C TRP A 157 24.87 -14.60 -8.42
N ARG A 158 26.05 -13.98 -8.35
CA ARG A 158 27.32 -14.65 -8.01
C ARG A 158 27.25 -15.38 -6.67
N ASN A 159 26.57 -14.79 -5.69
CA ASN A 159 26.36 -15.37 -4.37
C ASN A 159 25.15 -16.34 -4.30
N ARG A 160 24.55 -16.71 -5.45
CA ARG A 160 23.37 -17.59 -5.57
C ARG A 160 22.14 -17.13 -4.80
N ARG A 161 22.04 -15.82 -4.55
CA ARG A 161 20.91 -15.19 -3.84
C ARG A 161 19.83 -14.67 -4.80
N LEU A 162 20.09 -14.67 -6.11
CA LEU A 162 19.14 -14.24 -7.14
C LEU A 162 18.79 -15.43 -8.06
N LYS A 163 17.51 -15.77 -8.13
CA LYS A 163 17.00 -16.81 -9.04
C LYS A 163 16.65 -16.21 -10.40
N LEU A 164 17.22 -16.75 -11.47
CA LEU A 164 16.98 -16.25 -12.83
C LEU A 164 15.69 -16.79 -13.45
N VAL A 165 15.23 -17.94 -12.99
CA VAL A 165 14.02 -18.59 -13.51
C VAL A 165 12.83 -18.13 -12.68
N PRO A 166 11.78 -17.56 -13.28
CA PRO A 166 10.55 -17.20 -12.58
C PRO A 166 9.89 -18.46 -12.01
N GLU A 167 9.60 -18.47 -10.71
CA GLU A 167 8.85 -19.54 -10.06
C GLU A 167 7.35 -19.27 -10.19
N ARG A 168 6.57 -20.28 -10.61
CA ARG A 168 5.10 -20.17 -10.73
C ARG A 168 4.41 -21.18 -9.82
N VAL A 169 3.22 -20.83 -9.33
CA VAL A 169 2.39 -21.75 -8.55
C VAL A 169 1.74 -22.75 -9.48
N LYS A 170 1.77 -24.05 -9.11
CA LYS A 170 1.13 -25.14 -9.87
C LYS A 170 -0.37 -24.91 -10.11
N ALA A 171 -1.02 -24.21 -9.18
CA ALA A 171 -2.45 -23.90 -9.14
C ALA A 171 -2.77 -22.45 -9.55
N ALA A 172 -2.01 -21.84 -10.46
CA ALA A 172 -2.24 -20.44 -10.88
C ALA A 172 -3.68 -20.20 -11.40
N GLU A 173 -4.29 -21.16 -12.09
CA GLU A 173 -5.67 -21.04 -12.57
C GLU A 173 -6.71 -21.04 -11.44
N GLN A 174 -6.47 -21.77 -10.36
CA GLN A 174 -7.36 -21.73 -9.18
C GLN A 174 -7.31 -20.37 -8.49
N LEU A 175 -6.12 -19.76 -8.42
CA LEU A 175 -5.94 -18.40 -7.89
C LEU A 175 -6.75 -17.38 -8.71
N LYS A 176 -6.66 -17.46 -10.04
CA LYS A 176 -7.46 -16.61 -10.94
C LYS A 176 -8.96 -16.83 -10.76
N ALA A 177 -9.40 -18.07 -10.53
CA ALA A 177 -10.80 -18.37 -10.25
C ALA A 177 -11.28 -17.73 -8.93
N ILE A 178 -10.48 -17.78 -7.87
CA ILE A 178 -10.76 -17.13 -6.58
C ILE A 178 -10.87 -15.61 -6.78
N LYS A 179 -9.91 -15.00 -7.49
CA LYS A 179 -9.93 -13.56 -7.78
C LYS A 179 -11.22 -13.14 -8.50
N ARG A 180 -11.60 -13.84 -9.58
CA ARG A 180 -12.86 -13.61 -10.30
C ARG A 180 -14.11 -13.80 -9.43
N ALA A 181 -14.06 -14.67 -8.43
CA ALA A 181 -15.16 -14.86 -7.48
C ALA A 181 -15.25 -13.70 -6.47
N LEU A 182 -14.11 -13.17 -6.02
CA LEU A 182 -14.05 -12.01 -5.14
C LEU A 182 -14.48 -10.72 -5.84
N GLU A 183 -14.04 -10.50 -7.08
CA GLU A 183 -14.43 -9.34 -7.89
C GLU A 183 -15.96 -9.30 -8.11
N ARG A 184 -16.58 -10.48 -8.35
CA ARG A 184 -18.04 -10.62 -8.47
C ARG A 184 -18.82 -10.33 -7.17
N ARG A 185 -18.17 -10.38 -6.01
CA ARG A 185 -18.77 -10.03 -4.71
C ARG A 185 -18.60 -8.56 -4.34
N GLN A 186 -17.67 -7.86 -5.00
CA GLN A 186 -17.31 -6.47 -4.70
C GLN A 186 -17.89 -5.45 -5.70
N GLY A 187 -18.36 -5.91 -6.87
CA GLY A 187 -19.15 -5.13 -7.82
C GLY A 187 -20.64 -5.24 -7.52
#